data_AF-S4A7T5-F1
#
_entry.id   AF-S4A7T5-F1
#
_cell.length_a   1.000
_cell.length_b   1.000
_cell.length_c   1.000
_cell.angle_alpha   90.00
_cell.angle_beta   90.00
_cell.angle_gamma   90.00
#
_symmetry.space_group_name_H-M   'P 1'
#
loop_
_entity.id
_entity.type
_entity.pdbx_description
1 polymer ?
#
loop_
_entity_poly.entity_id
_entity_poly.type
_entity_poly.pdbx_seq_one_letter_code
_entity_poly.pdbx_strand_id
1 'polypeptide(L)'
;MTTESPNEPDLVLAVSVVKRWPEVERGISSPADVILSAWSPWVGASTTHMHFDPDRIAVVVGCRRGETVGVFDVVPNPDKGNKRWDWVGTGPRRRIEFYGRPSQRYAAQLHAPAPTWRQGEGTPVKVLRLSDLLPGAPAPAAPTDRHVVLGEAVVTIEAERHLVVSVPSDYRVTVQTRPALIPSPPRTQE
;
A
#
# COMPACT_ATOMS: atom_id res chain seq x y z
N MET A 1 17.16 -19.99 -27.05
CA MET A 1 17.11 -18.56 -26.66
C MET A 1 15.72 -18.31 -26.13
N THR A 2 15.54 -18.43 -24.81
CA THR A 2 14.29 -18.10 -24.12
C THR A 2 14.21 -16.59 -24.02
N THR A 3 13.27 -15.99 -24.75
CA THR A 3 12.82 -14.62 -24.51
C THR A 3 12.20 -14.57 -23.12
N GLU A 4 12.96 -14.10 -22.12
CA GLU A 4 12.38 -13.64 -20.86
C GLU A 4 11.42 -12.52 -21.21
N SER A 5 10.12 -12.78 -21.08
CA SER A 5 9.13 -11.70 -20.97
C SER A 5 9.64 -10.74 -19.89
N PRO A 6 9.63 -9.41 -20.11
CA PRO A 6 9.95 -8.48 -19.04
C PRO A 6 9.01 -8.80 -17.88
N ASN A 7 9.58 -9.24 -16.74
CA ASN A 7 8.80 -9.60 -15.57
C ASN A 7 7.91 -8.41 -15.23
N GLU A 8 6.60 -8.60 -15.39
CA GLU A 8 5.62 -7.57 -15.10
C GLU A 8 5.79 -7.15 -13.62
N PRO A 9 5.70 -5.84 -13.30
CA PRO A 9 5.81 -5.38 -11.93
C PRO A 9 4.78 -6.07 -11.03
N ASP A 10 5.25 -6.86 -10.07
CA ASP A 10 4.42 -7.75 -9.26
C ASP A 10 4.62 -7.57 -7.74
N LEU A 11 5.42 -6.57 -7.34
CA LEU A 11 5.78 -6.30 -5.95
C LEU A 11 5.27 -4.94 -5.46
N VAL A 12 5.14 -4.85 -4.15
CA VAL A 12 4.77 -3.64 -3.42
C VAL A 12 5.89 -3.28 -2.47
N LEU A 13 6.30 -2.00 -2.49
CA LEU A 13 7.23 -1.46 -1.52
C LEU A 13 6.47 -0.73 -0.42
N ALA A 14 6.40 -1.33 0.78
CA ALA A 14 5.89 -0.68 1.97
C ALA A 14 7.00 0.11 2.65
N VAL A 15 6.77 1.40 2.89
CA VAL A 15 7.79 2.33 3.39
C VAL A 15 7.34 2.99 4.68
N SER A 16 8.21 2.98 5.68
CA SER A 16 7.96 3.62 6.97
C SER A 16 8.18 5.12 6.85
N VAL A 17 7.09 5.89 6.91
CA VAL A 17 7.13 7.35 6.82
C VAL A 17 7.05 8.02 8.19
N VAL A 18 7.18 7.26 9.29
CA VAL A 18 6.99 7.76 10.67
C VAL A 18 7.79 9.04 10.96
N LYS A 19 9.02 9.15 10.45
CA LYS A 19 9.90 10.31 10.70
C LYS A 19 9.54 11.55 9.86
N ARG A 20 9.12 11.36 8.62
CA ARG A 20 8.90 12.44 7.64
C ARG A 20 7.43 12.82 7.44
N TRP A 21 6.49 11.96 7.82
CA TRP A 21 5.06 12.26 7.74
C TRP A 21 4.63 13.54 8.48
N PRO A 22 5.25 13.94 9.62
CA PRO A 22 4.97 15.25 10.21
C PRO A 22 5.22 16.44 9.27
N GLU A 23 6.06 16.31 8.23
CA GLU A 23 6.23 17.34 7.19
C GLU A 23 4.96 17.53 6.37
N VAL A 24 4.26 16.43 6.06
CA VAL A 24 2.96 16.44 5.35
C VAL A 24 1.87 17.05 6.22
N GLU A 25 1.81 16.66 7.49
CA GLU A 25 0.82 17.21 8.45
C GLU A 25 0.98 18.72 8.64
N ARG A 26 2.20 19.25 8.48
CA ARG A 26 2.51 20.68 8.56
C ARG A 26 2.40 21.41 7.22
N GLY A 27 2.06 20.72 6.12
CA GLY A 27 1.99 21.29 4.78
C GLY A 27 3.34 21.67 4.16
N ILE A 28 4.45 21.17 4.69
CA ILE A 28 5.82 21.46 4.21
C ILE A 28 6.16 20.60 2.99
N SER A 29 5.61 19.39 2.91
CA SER A 29 5.85 18.45 1.81
C SER A 29 4.55 17.76 1.41
N SER A 30 4.46 17.36 0.15
CA SER A 30 3.34 16.53 -0.30
C SER A 30 3.52 15.07 0.17
N PRO A 31 2.44 14.28 0.21
CA PRO A 31 2.55 12.84 0.45
C PRO A 31 3.50 12.13 -0.52
N ALA A 32 3.53 12.57 -1.78
CA ALA A 32 4.40 12.00 -2.81
C ALA A 32 5.89 12.24 -2.48
N ASP A 33 6.25 13.47 -2.06
CA ASP A 33 7.64 13.85 -1.70
C ASP A 33 8.19 13.03 -0.52
N VAL A 34 7.31 12.47 0.30
CA VAL A 34 7.68 11.65 1.45
C VAL A 34 7.65 10.16 1.10
N ILE A 35 6.62 9.68 0.41
CA ILE A 35 6.42 8.25 0.13
C ILE A 35 7.27 7.75 -1.03
N LEU A 36 7.42 8.54 -2.10
CA LEU A 36 8.19 8.17 -3.29
C LEU A 36 9.67 8.57 -3.22
N SER A 37 10.07 9.15 -2.09
CA SER A 37 11.42 9.65 -1.76
C SER A 37 12.54 8.61 -1.94
N ALA A 38 13.79 9.07 -1.79
CA ALA A 38 15.00 8.25 -1.77
C ALA A 38 15.04 7.17 -0.65
N TRP A 39 14.70 5.93 -0.99
CA TRP A 39 14.75 4.74 -0.12
C TRP A 39 16.01 3.90 -0.34
N SER A 40 16.54 3.29 0.72
CA SER A 40 17.66 2.35 0.59
C SER A 40 17.18 1.02 0.04
N PRO A 41 17.70 0.53 -1.10
CA PRO A 41 17.40 -0.80 -1.57
C PRO A 41 18.25 -1.87 -0.90
N TRP A 42 19.24 -1.52 -0.08
CA TRP A 42 20.24 -2.48 0.40
C TRP A 42 19.79 -3.27 1.63
N VAL A 43 20.21 -4.53 1.72
CA VAL A 43 20.00 -5.37 2.91
C VAL A 43 21.01 -4.98 4.01
N GLY A 44 20.52 -4.43 5.12
CA GLY A 44 21.36 -4.07 6.27
C GLY A 44 22.46 -3.08 5.89
N ALA A 45 23.72 -3.46 6.11
CA ALA A 45 24.90 -2.66 5.74
C ALA A 45 25.47 -2.98 4.34
N SER A 46 24.80 -3.85 3.57
CA SER A 46 25.25 -4.25 2.23
C SER A 46 25.26 -3.08 1.26
N THR A 47 26.05 -3.21 0.20
CA THR A 47 26.11 -2.29 -0.94
C THR A 47 26.11 -3.03 -2.28
N THR A 48 25.89 -4.35 -2.22
CA THR A 48 25.91 -5.28 -3.36
C THR A 48 24.64 -6.13 -3.42
N HIS A 49 23.99 -6.38 -2.28
CA HIS A 49 22.76 -7.16 -2.21
C HIS A 49 21.57 -6.26 -1.93
N MET A 50 20.68 -6.16 -2.93
CA MET A 50 19.44 -5.41 -2.80
C MET A 50 18.35 -6.29 -2.14
N HIS A 51 17.59 -5.67 -1.25
CA HIS A 51 16.39 -6.17 -0.60
C HIS A 51 15.20 -6.24 -1.57
N PHE A 52 15.20 -5.41 -2.62
CA PHE A 52 14.20 -5.42 -3.67
C PHE A 52 14.80 -5.00 -5.01
N ASP A 53 14.24 -5.52 -6.08
CA ASP A 53 14.46 -5.05 -7.44
C ASP A 53 13.47 -3.90 -7.75
N PRO A 54 13.93 -2.68 -8.02
CA PRO A 54 13.04 -1.55 -8.30
C PRO A 54 12.16 -1.75 -9.54
N ASP A 55 12.60 -2.51 -10.54
CA ASP A 55 11.82 -2.74 -11.76
C ASP A 55 10.55 -3.57 -11.49
N ARG A 56 10.58 -4.40 -10.46
CA ARG A 56 9.46 -5.23 -10.01
C ARG A 56 8.44 -4.49 -9.13
N ILE A 57 8.73 -3.27 -8.67
CA ILE A 57 7.84 -2.53 -7.76
C ILE A 57 6.70 -1.85 -8.53
N ALA A 58 5.50 -2.41 -8.49
CA ALA A 58 4.30 -1.83 -9.12
C ALA A 58 3.70 -0.68 -8.32
N VAL A 59 3.74 -0.79 -6.97
CA VAL A 59 3.07 0.13 -6.06
C VAL A 59 3.98 0.45 -4.87
N VAL A 60 3.96 1.70 -4.40
CA VAL A 60 4.59 2.11 -3.14
C VAL A 60 3.50 2.51 -2.15
N VAL A 61 3.54 1.94 -0.94
CA VAL A 61 2.62 2.26 0.15
C VAL A 61 3.35 2.92 1.31
N GLY A 62 2.90 4.10 1.71
CA GLY A 62 3.37 4.79 2.89
C GLY A 62 2.70 4.24 4.14
N CYS A 63 3.48 3.85 5.14
CA CYS A 63 2.99 3.24 6.37
C CYS A 63 3.39 4.07 7.59
N ARG A 64 2.44 4.35 8.48
CA ARG A 64 2.66 5.07 9.73
C ARG A 64 1.79 4.47 10.82
N ARG A 65 2.41 4.16 11.97
CA ARG A 65 1.70 3.68 13.18
C ARG A 65 0.76 2.49 12.93
N GLY A 66 1.12 1.60 11.99
CA GLY A 66 0.32 0.42 11.64
C GLY A 66 -0.82 0.69 10.66
N GLU A 67 -0.87 1.88 10.04
CA GLU A 67 -1.86 2.24 9.03
C GLU A 67 -1.18 2.71 7.75
N THR A 68 -1.85 2.48 6.62
CA THR A 68 -1.44 3.02 5.32
C THR A 68 -1.89 4.47 5.21
N VAL A 69 -0.96 5.37 4.91
CA VAL A 69 -1.21 6.81 4.81
C VAL A 69 -1.09 7.35 3.38
N GLY A 70 -0.67 6.52 2.44
CA GLY A 70 -0.69 6.86 1.02
C GLY A 70 -0.32 5.66 0.15
N VAL A 71 -0.82 5.64 -1.08
CA VAL A 71 -0.68 4.53 -2.02
C VAL A 71 -0.45 5.11 -3.40
N PHE A 72 0.63 4.71 -4.06
CA PHE A 72 1.05 5.27 -5.34
C PHE A 72 1.36 4.17 -6.34
N ASP A 73 0.78 4.26 -7.53
CA ASP A 73 1.18 3.44 -8.67
C ASP A 73 2.51 3.96 -9.18
N VAL A 74 3.49 3.07 -9.39
CA VAL A 74 4.77 3.41 -9.99
C VAL A 74 4.60 3.46 -11.50
N VAL A 75 4.69 4.66 -12.07
CA VAL A 75 4.45 4.90 -13.49
C VAL A 75 5.66 5.53 -14.17
N PRO A 76 5.88 5.27 -15.47
CA PRO A 76 6.93 5.94 -16.23
C PRO A 76 6.77 7.47 -16.19
N ASN A 77 7.89 8.17 -16.01
CA ASN A 77 7.94 9.63 -16.02
C ASN A 77 8.55 10.13 -17.35
N PRO A 78 7.77 10.81 -18.22
CA PRO A 78 8.26 11.27 -19.51
C PRO A 78 9.40 12.30 -19.39
N ASP A 79 9.39 13.12 -18.34
CA ASP A 79 10.42 14.14 -18.08
C ASP A 79 11.76 13.54 -17.64
N LYS A 80 11.77 12.24 -17.32
CA LYS A 80 12.93 11.48 -16.84
C LYS A 80 13.28 10.32 -17.77
N GLY A 81 13.05 10.51 -19.07
CA GLY A 81 13.38 9.51 -20.10
C GLY A 81 12.49 8.26 -20.01
N ASN A 82 11.24 8.42 -19.57
CA ASN A 82 10.26 7.35 -19.43
C ASN A 82 10.66 6.26 -18.42
N LYS A 83 11.48 6.62 -17.43
CA LYS A 83 11.86 5.72 -16.32
C LYS A 83 10.79 5.69 -15.23
N ARG A 84 10.75 4.61 -14.46
CA ARG A 84 9.87 4.43 -13.29
C ARG A 84 10.53 4.80 -11.96
N TRP A 85 11.84 4.93 -11.95
CA TRP A 85 12.65 5.22 -10.76
C TRP A 85 14.02 5.74 -11.20
N ASP A 86 14.75 6.39 -10.28
CA ASP A 86 16.13 6.83 -10.50
C ASP A 86 16.99 6.61 -9.24
N TRP A 87 18.31 6.51 -9.47
CA TRP A 87 19.29 6.50 -8.39
C TRP A 87 19.55 7.93 -7.88
N VAL A 88 19.50 8.10 -6.55
CA VAL A 88 19.79 9.36 -5.86
C VAL A 88 21.01 9.20 -4.95
N GLY A 89 21.90 10.20 -5.01
CA GLY A 89 23.17 10.22 -4.29
C GLY A 89 24.30 9.51 -5.03
N THR A 90 25.50 9.58 -4.45
CA THR A 90 26.74 9.05 -5.05
C THR A 90 27.30 7.89 -4.23
N GLY A 91 27.97 6.96 -4.90
CA GLY A 91 28.69 5.87 -4.25
C GLY A 91 27.81 4.70 -3.80
N PRO A 92 28.35 3.80 -2.98
CA PRO A 92 27.79 2.47 -2.74
C PRO A 92 26.51 2.47 -1.87
N ARG A 93 26.16 3.62 -1.26
CA ARG A 93 24.93 3.82 -0.46
C ARG A 93 23.90 4.71 -1.15
N ARG A 94 23.97 4.82 -2.48
CA ARG A 94 22.93 5.45 -3.28
C ARG A 94 21.56 4.81 -3.01
N ARG A 95 20.52 5.61 -3.20
CA ARG A 95 19.12 5.29 -2.87
C ARG A 95 18.26 5.32 -4.13
N ILE A 96 17.06 4.78 -4.05
CA ILE A 96 16.11 4.74 -5.15
C ILE A 96 14.97 5.68 -4.84
N GLU A 97 14.70 6.59 -5.76
CA GLU A 97 13.49 7.42 -5.79
C GLU A 97 12.56 6.88 -6.87
N PHE A 98 11.27 6.77 -6.56
CA PHE A 98 10.28 6.26 -7.49
C PHE A 98 9.49 7.40 -8.13
N TYR A 99 9.02 7.18 -9.35
CA TYR A 99 8.04 8.05 -9.98
C TYR A 99 6.68 7.38 -9.93
N GLY A 100 5.67 8.17 -9.58
CA GLY A 100 4.36 7.62 -9.33
C GLY A 100 3.27 8.65 -9.24
N ARG A 101 2.04 8.16 -9.24
CA ARG A 101 0.82 8.94 -9.02
C ARG A 101 -0.05 8.26 -7.98
N PRO A 102 -0.90 9.00 -7.26
CA PRO A 102 -1.84 8.38 -6.32
C PRO A 102 -2.62 7.26 -6.99
N SER A 103 -2.63 6.09 -6.37
CA SER A 103 -3.27 4.91 -6.94
C SER A 103 -4.78 5.01 -6.80
N GLN A 104 -5.48 5.01 -7.93
CA GLN A 104 -6.94 4.86 -7.94
C GLN A 104 -7.33 3.39 -7.73
N ARG A 105 -6.54 2.47 -8.30
CA ARG A 105 -6.77 1.02 -8.21
C ARG A 105 -6.68 0.50 -6.80
N TYR A 106 -5.83 1.08 -5.94
CA TYR A 106 -5.61 0.62 -4.57
C TYR A 106 -6.02 1.66 -3.53
N ALA A 107 -6.94 2.58 -3.87
CA ALA A 107 -7.40 3.64 -2.97
C ALA A 107 -8.00 3.11 -1.66
N ALA A 108 -8.65 1.95 -1.68
CA ALA A 108 -9.22 1.29 -0.49
C ALA A 108 -8.17 0.88 0.55
N GLN A 109 -6.88 0.86 0.18
CA GLN A 109 -5.79 0.59 1.10
C GLN A 109 -5.47 1.79 1.99
N LEU A 110 -5.94 2.99 1.66
CA LEU A 110 -5.78 4.15 2.52
C LEU A 110 -6.46 3.91 3.87
N HIS A 111 -5.75 4.15 4.97
CA HIS A 111 -6.15 3.86 6.35
C HIS A 111 -6.36 2.37 6.68
N ALA A 112 -6.07 1.46 5.75
CA ALA A 112 -6.07 0.03 6.03
C ALA A 112 -4.89 -0.35 6.95
N PRO A 113 -4.99 -1.47 7.69
CA PRO A 113 -3.86 -2.00 8.45
C PRO A 113 -2.63 -2.19 7.58
N ALA A 114 -1.48 -1.71 8.06
CA ALA A 114 -0.20 -1.76 7.37
C ALA A 114 0.85 -2.53 8.17
N PRO A 115 1.89 -3.04 7.50
CA PRO A 115 3.06 -3.60 8.19
C PRO A 115 3.61 -2.64 9.24
N THR A 116 4.08 -3.19 10.35
CA THR A 116 4.74 -2.43 11.43
C THR A 116 6.24 -2.75 11.45
N TRP A 117 7.05 -1.83 11.96
CA TRP A 117 8.48 -2.02 12.15
C TRP A 117 8.78 -2.17 13.63
N ARG A 118 9.66 -3.12 13.96
CA ARG A 118 10.12 -3.29 15.33
C ARG A 118 11.12 -2.18 15.69
N GLN A 119 11.18 -1.83 16.97
CA GLN A 119 12.21 -0.93 17.45
C GLN A 119 13.60 -1.54 17.16
N GLY A 120 14.49 -0.75 16.55
CA GLY A 120 15.82 -1.21 16.13
C GLY A 120 15.87 -1.90 14.76
N GLU A 121 14.74 -2.07 14.06
CA GLU A 121 14.72 -2.56 12.69
C GLU A 121 15.40 -1.52 11.76
N GLY A 122 16.57 -1.87 11.21
CA GLY A 122 17.44 -0.94 10.47
C GLY A 122 16.93 -0.55 9.08
N THR A 123 16.00 -1.32 8.51
CA THR A 123 15.49 -1.12 7.15
C THR A 123 14.10 -0.49 7.21
N PRO A 124 13.89 0.74 6.70
CA PRO A 124 12.60 1.42 6.74
C PRO A 124 11.63 0.93 5.65
N VAL A 125 11.92 -0.19 4.98
CA VAL A 125 11.11 -0.72 3.87
C VAL A 125 10.81 -2.20 4.04
N LYS A 126 9.67 -2.66 3.51
CA LYS A 126 9.26 -4.07 3.42
C LYS A 126 8.74 -4.35 2.02
N VAL A 127 8.96 -5.57 1.54
CA VAL A 127 8.50 -6.01 0.22
C VAL A 127 7.32 -6.95 0.42
N LEU A 128 6.20 -6.66 -0.23
CA LEU A 128 5.00 -7.50 -0.23
C LEU A 128 4.69 -7.92 -1.67
N ARG A 129 3.85 -8.94 -1.85
CA ARG A 129 3.34 -9.26 -3.19
C ARG A 129 2.23 -8.29 -3.55
N LEU A 130 2.14 -7.93 -4.83
CA LEU A 130 1.02 -7.12 -5.34
C LEU A 130 -0.33 -7.79 -5.12
N SER A 131 -0.37 -9.13 -5.13
CA SER A 131 -1.56 -9.92 -4.80
C SER A 131 -2.06 -9.72 -3.37
N ASP A 132 -1.21 -9.25 -2.46
CA ASP A 132 -1.58 -8.99 -1.06
C ASP A 132 -2.35 -7.67 -0.92
N LEU A 133 -2.26 -6.77 -1.92
CA LEU A 133 -3.07 -5.56 -1.98
C LEU A 133 -4.40 -5.88 -2.66
N LEU A 134 -5.48 -5.68 -1.92
CA LEU A 134 -6.83 -5.73 -2.49
C LEU A 134 -7.08 -4.46 -3.31
N PRO A 135 -7.45 -4.58 -4.60
CA PRO A 135 -7.91 -3.45 -5.39
C PRO A 135 -9.13 -2.80 -4.72
N GLY A 136 -9.13 -1.46 -4.66
CA GLY A 136 -10.30 -0.67 -4.33
C GLY A 136 -11.21 -0.49 -5.55
N ALA A 137 -12.49 -0.22 -5.29
CA ALA A 137 -13.36 0.32 -6.32
C ALA A 137 -12.81 1.70 -6.75
N PRO A 138 -12.83 2.05 -8.06
CA PRO A 138 -12.55 3.42 -8.48
C PRO A 138 -13.51 4.34 -7.73
N ALA A 139 -12.98 5.39 -7.09
CA ALA A 139 -13.77 6.30 -6.28
C ALA A 139 -14.98 6.81 -7.08
N PRO A 140 -16.22 6.47 -6.68
CA PRO A 140 -17.38 7.14 -7.26
C PRO A 140 -17.38 8.57 -6.73
N ALA A 141 -17.68 9.54 -7.60
CA ALA A 141 -18.13 10.84 -7.13
C ALA A 141 -19.31 10.60 -6.16
N ALA A 142 -19.21 11.10 -4.93
CA ALA A 142 -20.08 10.79 -3.78
C ALA A 142 -21.59 11.11 -4.01
N PRO A 143 -22.54 10.75 -3.10
CA PRO A 143 -22.49 9.93 -1.87
C PRO A 143 -23.62 8.86 -1.69
N THR A 144 -23.48 8.04 -0.62
CA THR A 144 -24.51 7.21 0.09
C THR A 144 -24.97 5.89 -0.52
N ASP A 145 -24.07 4.91 -0.58
CA ASP A 145 -24.30 3.48 -0.28
C ASP A 145 -22.93 2.79 -0.26
N ARG A 146 -22.58 2.11 0.84
CA ARG A 146 -21.32 1.37 0.92
C ARG A 146 -21.52 -0.01 0.32
N HIS A 147 -21.25 -0.11 -0.97
CA HIS A 147 -21.19 -1.38 -1.68
C HIS A 147 -19.73 -1.82 -1.84
N VAL A 148 -19.51 -3.13 -1.78
CA VAL A 148 -18.23 -3.79 -1.99
C VAL A 148 -18.49 -4.89 -3.02
N VAL A 149 -17.82 -4.84 -4.16
CA VAL A 149 -17.94 -5.89 -5.18
C VAL A 149 -16.80 -6.90 -4.96
N LEU A 150 -17.13 -8.18 -4.75
CA LEU A 150 -16.21 -9.31 -4.56
C LEU A 150 -16.30 -10.25 -5.78
N GLY A 151 -15.50 -10.00 -6.82
CA GLY A 151 -15.64 -10.74 -8.09
C GLY A 151 -16.93 -10.35 -8.81
N GLU A 152 -17.79 -11.31 -9.12
CA GLU A 152 -19.15 -11.04 -9.65
C GLU A 152 -20.18 -10.83 -8.53
N ALA A 153 -19.77 -10.98 -7.26
CA ALA A 153 -20.63 -10.73 -6.11
C ALA A 153 -20.67 -9.24 -5.76
N VAL A 154 -21.82 -8.71 -5.37
CA VAL A 154 -22.00 -7.36 -4.82
C VAL A 154 -22.47 -7.51 -3.37
N VAL A 155 -21.78 -6.86 -2.45
CA VAL A 155 -22.12 -6.81 -1.03
C VAL A 155 -22.45 -5.37 -0.66
N THR A 156 -23.69 -5.08 -0.34
CA THR A 156 -24.14 -3.75 0.09
C THR A 156 -24.41 -3.77 1.59
N ILE A 157 -23.81 -2.82 2.31
CA ILE A 157 -24.20 -2.54 3.69
C ILE A 157 -25.16 -1.35 3.64
N GLU A 158 -26.44 -1.66 3.81
CA GLU A 158 -27.46 -0.65 3.97
C GLU A 158 -27.45 -0.11 5.42
N ALA A 159 -28.20 0.96 5.67
CA ALA A 159 -28.37 1.46 7.04
C ALA A 159 -28.89 0.36 7.99
N GLU A 160 -28.67 0.52 9.30
CA GLU A 160 -29.25 -0.35 10.33
C GLU A 160 -28.80 -1.83 10.34
N ARG A 161 -27.53 -2.10 9.99
CA ARG A 161 -26.92 -3.46 10.04
C ARG A 161 -27.50 -4.44 9.02
N HIS A 162 -28.10 -3.94 7.94
CA HIS A 162 -28.59 -4.77 6.85
C HIS A 162 -27.48 -5.02 5.83
N LEU A 163 -27.17 -6.28 5.57
CA LEU A 163 -26.16 -6.73 4.61
C LEU A 163 -26.86 -7.45 3.45
N VAL A 164 -26.79 -6.87 2.26
CA VAL A 164 -27.31 -7.48 1.02
C VAL A 164 -26.13 -8.09 0.25
N VAL A 165 -26.25 -9.35 -0.15
CA VAL A 165 -25.25 -10.04 -0.99
C VAL A 165 -25.93 -10.52 -2.27
N SER A 166 -25.56 -9.93 -3.40
CA SER A 166 -26.00 -10.35 -4.75
C SER A 166 -24.88 -11.12 -5.43
N VAL A 167 -25.14 -12.33 -5.91
CA VAL A 167 -24.17 -13.15 -6.66
C VAL A 167 -24.83 -13.73 -7.92
N PRO A 168 -24.07 -14.11 -8.96
CA PRO A 168 -24.62 -14.86 -10.09
C PRO A 168 -25.25 -16.18 -9.65
N SER A 169 -26.24 -16.67 -10.40
CA SER A 169 -27.09 -17.80 -10.00
C SER A 169 -26.35 -19.13 -9.82
N ASP A 170 -25.14 -19.25 -10.34
CA ASP A 170 -24.28 -20.43 -10.26
C ASP A 170 -23.28 -20.39 -9.09
N TYR A 171 -23.28 -19.34 -8.27
CA TYR A 171 -22.38 -19.19 -7.12
C TYR A 171 -22.99 -19.77 -5.84
N ARG A 172 -22.10 -20.21 -4.92
CA ARG A 172 -22.46 -20.64 -3.57
C ARG A 172 -21.99 -19.62 -2.53
N VAL A 173 -22.92 -19.15 -1.69
CA VAL A 173 -22.63 -18.18 -0.61
C VAL A 173 -22.56 -18.89 0.74
N THR A 174 -21.50 -18.63 1.52
CA THR A 174 -21.37 -19.10 2.91
C THR A 174 -21.22 -17.88 3.84
N VAL A 175 -22.11 -17.74 4.82
CA VAL A 175 -22.07 -16.65 5.80
C VAL A 175 -21.58 -17.17 7.15
N GLN A 176 -20.52 -16.57 7.68
CA GLN A 176 -20.04 -16.84 9.04
C GLN A 176 -20.10 -15.55 9.87
N THR A 177 -20.96 -15.56 10.89
CA THR A 177 -21.07 -14.45 11.84
C THR A 177 -20.08 -14.64 12.99
N ARG A 178 -19.58 -13.54 13.55
CA ARG A 178 -18.76 -13.54 14.76
C ARG A 178 -19.44 -12.68 15.83
N PRO A 179 -19.25 -12.98 17.12
CA PRO A 179 -19.76 -12.13 18.19
C PRO A 179 -19.23 -10.71 18.05
N ALA A 180 -20.06 -9.71 18.31
CA ALA A 180 -19.62 -8.34 18.41
C ALA A 180 -18.52 -8.27 19.50
N LEU A 181 -17.36 -7.71 19.15
CA LEU A 181 -16.33 -7.37 20.12
C LEU A 181 -16.93 -6.30 21.05
N ILE A 182 -17.44 -6.73 22.20
CA ILE A 182 -17.80 -5.81 23.28
C ILE A 182 -16.47 -5.41 23.92
N PRO A 183 -16.03 -4.14 23.82
CA PRO A 183 -14.82 -3.71 24.51
C PRO A 183 -15.02 -3.93 26.01
N SER A 184 -14.12 -4.70 26.63
CA SER A 184 -14.16 -4.92 28.07
C SER A 184 -13.88 -3.60 28.80
N PRO A 185 -14.66 -3.25 29.84
CA PRO A 185 -14.37 -2.07 30.63
C PRO A 185 -13.01 -2.21 31.33
N PRO A 186 -12.29 -1.09 31.54
CA PRO A 186 -10.99 -1.10 32.19
C PRO A 186 -11.12 -1.66 33.63
N ARG A 187 -10.25 -2.61 33.99
CA ARG A 187 -10.17 -3.13 35.36
C ARG A 187 -9.65 -2.02 36.27
N THR A 188 -10.49 -1.57 37.19
CA THR A 188 -10.05 -0.81 38.37
C THR A 188 -9.20 -1.73 39.23
N GLN A 189 -7.95 -1.34 39.52
CA GLN A 189 -7.12 -2.02 40.51
C GLN A 189 -7.51 -1.51 41.90
N GLU A 190 -7.87 -2.42 42.80
CA GLU A 190 -7.85 -2.21 44.26
C GLU A 190 -6.53 -2.75 44.83
#